data_AF-A0A564G6S1-F1
#
_entry.id   AF-A0A564G6S1-F1
#
_cell.length_a   1.000
_cell.length_b   1.000
_cell.length_c   1.000
_cell.angle_alpha   90.00
_cell.angle_beta   90.00
_cell.angle_gamma   90.00
#
_symmetry.space_group_name_H-M   'P 1'
#
loop_
_entity.id
_entity.type
_entity.pdbx_description
1 polymer ?
#
loop_
_entity_poly.entity_id
_entity_poly.type
_entity_poly.pdbx_seq_one_letter_code
_entity_poly.pdbx_strand_id
1 'polypeptide(L)' 'MPLHAVREDLAKGRLVRLDIQDLQACAFALSVSAVYRTAELPGPAGRWVIERLKDRVDDTVGSEQSEPNVDA' A
#
# COMPACT_ATOMS: atom_id res chain seq x y z
N MET A 1 -7.68 5.74 4.10
CA MET A 1 -7.37 6.47 2.86
C MET A 1 -6.04 5.99 2.30
N PRO A 2 -5.91 5.68 1.00
CA PRO A 2 -4.65 5.21 0.42
C PRO A 2 -3.56 6.28 0.52
N LEU A 3 -2.36 5.91 0.97
CA LEU A 3 -1.25 6.85 1.20
C LEU A 3 -0.87 7.63 -0.06
N HIS A 4 -0.90 7.00 -1.23
CA HIS A 4 -0.54 7.65 -2.50
C HIS A 4 -1.48 8.82 -2.85
N ALA A 5 -2.74 8.79 -2.40
CA ALA A 5 -3.71 9.83 -2.69
C ALA A 5 -3.56 11.06 -1.77
N VAL A 6 -3.02 10.88 -0.56
CA VAL A 6 -2.94 11.92 0.47
C VAL A 6 -1.52 12.40 0.77
N ARG A 7 -0.50 11.80 0.13
CA ARG A 7 0.92 12.11 0.38
C ARG A 7 1.25 13.58 0.19
N GLU A 8 0.72 14.19 -0.87
CA GLU A 8 0.97 15.60 -1.17
C GLU A 8 0.32 16.51 -0.12
N ASP A 9 -0.89 16.19 0.31
CA ASP A 9 -1.59 16.94 1.34
C ASP A 9 -0.88 16.86 2.70
N LEU A 10 -0.35 15.69 3.04
CA LEU A 10 0.49 15.49 4.22
C LEU A 10 1.77 16.33 4.12
N ALA A 11 2.46 16.29 2.96
CA ALA A 11 3.68 17.08 2.75
C ALA A 11 3.44 18.59 2.78
N LYS A 12 2.27 19.04 2.33
CA LYS A 12 1.86 20.45 2.34
C LYS A 12 1.21 20.87 3.68
N GLY A 13 1.11 19.97 4.65
CA GLY A 13 0.50 20.25 5.96
C GLY A 13 -1.01 20.53 5.91
N ARG A 14 -1.68 20.19 4.80
CA ARG A 14 -3.15 20.26 4.69
C ARG A 14 -3.83 19.12 5.45
N LEU A 15 -3.12 18.00 5.59
CA LEU A 15 -3.53 16.84 6.38
C LEU A 15 -2.46 16.51 7.43
N VAL A 16 -2.90 15.87 8.51
CA VAL A 16 -2.05 15.35 9.58
C VAL A 16 -2.40 13.87 9.82
N ARG A 17 -1.40 13.06 10.17
CA ARG A 17 -1.61 11.66 10.55
C ARG A 17 -2.19 11.62 11.96
N LEU A 18 -3.35 10.98 12.11
CA LEU A 18 -3.95 10.70 13.41
C LEU A 18 -3.57 9.29 13.82
N ASP A 19 -2.99 9.15 15.01
CA ASP A 19 -2.78 7.85 15.64
C ASP A 19 -4.00 7.52 16.50
N ILE A 20 -4.67 6.43 16.18
CA ILE A 20 -5.89 5.99 16.84
C ILE A 20 -5.57 4.63 17.46
N GLN A 21 -5.55 4.57 18.79
CA GLN A 21 -5.06 3.43 19.57
C GLN A 21 -5.70 2.07 19.16
N ASP A 22 -6.96 2.07 18.73
CA ASP A 22 -7.69 0.86 18.29
C ASP A 22 -7.70 0.62 16.77
N LEU A 23 -7.03 1.48 15.98
CA LEU A 23 -6.89 1.30 14.54
C LEU A 23 -5.43 1.06 14.19
N GLN A 24 -5.06 -0.21 14.12
CA GLN A 24 -3.76 -0.60 13.56
C GLN A 24 -3.65 -0.07 12.12
N ALA A 25 -2.55 0.59 11.77
CA ALA A 25 -2.35 1.13 10.41
C ALA A 25 -2.51 0.05 9.30
N CYS A 26 -2.23 -1.21 9.65
CA CYS A 26 -2.41 -2.39 8.81
C CYS A 26 -3.88 -2.83 8.63
N ALA A 27 -4.81 -2.35 9.48
CA ALA A 27 -6.25 -2.68 9.41
C ALA A 27 -6.94 -2.14 8.14
N PHE A 28 -6.24 -1.34 7.34
CA PHE A 28 -6.72 -0.79 6.07
C PHE A 28 -5.87 -1.21 4.86
N ALA A 29 -5.17 -2.35 4.94
CA ALA A 29 -4.51 -2.94 3.79
C ALA A 29 -5.56 -3.31 2.72
N LEU A 30 -5.69 -2.47 1.69
CA LEU A 30 -6.60 -2.71 0.58
C LEU A 30 -5.98 -3.75 -0.36
N SER A 31 -6.65 -4.88 -0.53
CA SER A 31 -6.25 -5.87 -1.53
C SER A 31 -6.46 -5.32 -2.94
N VAL A 32 -5.43 -5.37 -3.77
CA VAL A 32 -5.51 -5.06 -5.21
C VAL A 32 -5.55 -6.38 -5.97
N SER A 33 -6.46 -6.51 -6.93
CA SER A 33 -6.62 -7.73 -7.74
C SER A 33 -6.67 -7.40 -9.22
N ALA A 34 -6.04 -8.24 -10.04
CA ALA A 34 -6.14 -8.19 -11.50
C ALA A 34 -7.29 -9.09 -11.96
N VAL A 35 -8.29 -8.50 -12.62
CA VAL A 35 -9.48 -9.22 -13.11
C VAL A 35 -9.41 -9.38 -14.63
N TYR A 36 -9.61 -10.60 -15.12
CA TYR A 36 -9.59 -10.95 -16.55
C TYR A 36 -10.60 -12.07 -16.85
N ARG A 37 -10.99 -12.20 -18.12
CA ARG A 37 -11.93 -13.22 -18.58
C ARG A 37 -11.26 -14.61 -18.53
N THR A 38 -11.91 -15.60 -17.93
CA THR A 38 -11.37 -16.97 -17.86
C THR A 38 -11.16 -17.60 -19.25
N ALA A 39 -12.04 -17.30 -20.21
CA ALA A 39 -11.93 -17.77 -21.59
C ALA A 39 -10.84 -17.06 -22.42
N GLU A 40 -10.33 -15.92 -21.95
CA GLU A 40 -9.31 -15.14 -22.65
C GLU A 40 -8.23 -14.75 -21.64
N LEU A 41 -7.30 -15.68 -21.44
CA LEU A 41 -6.20 -15.46 -20.52
C LEU A 41 -5.33 -14.29 -21.00
N PRO A 42 -4.76 -13.51 -20.06
CA PRO A 42 -3.82 -12.46 -20.40
C PRO A 42 -2.69 -13.05 -21.25
N GLY A 43 -2.49 -12.48 -22.44
CA GLY A 43 -1.35 -12.83 -23.28
C GLY A 43 -0.02 -12.44 -22.63
N PRO A 44 1.11 -12.68 -23.29
CA PRO A 44 2.45 -12.41 -22.74
C PRO A 44 2.60 -10.98 -22.19
N ALA A 45 2.06 -9.98 -22.90
CA ALA A 45 2.06 -8.59 -22.44
C ALA A 45 1.17 -8.37 -21.19
N GLY A 46 -0.02 -8.98 -21.15
CA GLY A 46 -0.92 -8.86 -20.01
C GLY A 46 -0.35 -9.48 -18.74
N ARG A 47 0.24 -10.68 -18.86
CA ARG A 47 0.95 -11.33 -17.75
C ARG A 47 2.13 -10.47 -17.28
N TRP A 48 2.91 -9.89 -18.20
CA TRP A 48 4.02 -9.00 -17.85
C TRP A 48 3.55 -7.79 -17.02
N VAL A 49 2.46 -7.13 -17.41
CA VAL A 49 1.91 -5.98 -16.65
C VAL A 49 1.47 -6.40 -15.24
N ILE A 50 0.80 -7.55 -15.13
CA ILE A 50 0.33 -8.06 -13.82
C ILE A 50 1.52 -8.30 -12.89
N GLU A 51 2.57 -8.98 -13.35
CA GLU A 51 3.77 -9.21 -12.53
C GLU A 51 4.46 -7.89 -12.17
N ARG A 52 4.61 -6.97 -13.13
CA ARG A 52 5.22 -5.66 -12.88
C ARG A 52 4.46 -4.83 -11.83
N LEU A 53 3.14 -4.99 -11.75
CA LEU A 53 2.30 -4.33 -10.75
C LEU A 53 2.47 -4.94 -9.37
N LYS A 54 2.61 -6.27 -9.26
CA LYS A 54 2.89 -6.95 -7.99
C LYS A 54 4.19 -6.45 -7.37
N ASP A 55 5.27 -6.43 -8.16
CA ASP A 55 6.59 -5.97 -7.71
C ASP A 55 6.54 -4.55 -7.10
N ARG A 56 5.74 -3.64 -7.68
CA ARG A 56 5.64 -2.25 -7.21
C ARG A 56 4.82 -2.08 -5.95
N VAL A 57 3.92 -3.01 -5.66
CA VAL A 57 3.07 -2.96 -4.47
C VAL A 57 3.83 -3.50 -3.26
N ASP A 58 4.66 -4.53 -3.44
CA ASP A 58 5.46 -5.12 -2.36
C ASP A 58 6.50 -4.14 -1.79
N ASP A 59 7.08 -3.27 -2.63
CA ASP A 59 8.00 -2.20 -2.20
C ASP A 59 7.37 -1.19 -1.21
N THR A 60 6.05 -1.18 -1.04
CA THR A 60 5.34 -0.19 -0.21
C THR A 60 5.13 -0.63 1.24
N VAL A 61 5.42 -1.90 1.59
CA VAL A 61 5.10 -2.48 2.91
C VAL A 61 6.26 -2.38 3.94
N GLY A 62 7.40 -1.79 3.56
CA GLY A 62 8.68 -1.97 4.29
C GLY A 62 9.15 -0.88 5.27
N SER A 63 8.31 -0.05 5.89
CA SER A 63 8.84 0.99 6.82
C SER A 63 7.94 1.32 8.02
N GLU A 64 7.68 0.33 8.87
CA GLU A 64 7.25 0.57 10.27
C GLU A 64 7.98 -0.40 11.21
N GLN A 65 9.30 -0.26 11.37
CA GLN A 65 10.03 -0.81 12.52
C GLN A 65 11.25 0.06 12.84
N SER A 66 11.07 1.01 13.76
CA SER A 66 12.09 1.46 14.72
C SER A 66 11.49 2.55 15.62
N GLU A 67 10.86 2.14 16.72
CA GLU A 67 10.99 2.87 17.97
C GLU A 67 11.72 1.93 18.95
N PRO A 68 12.97 2.24 19.34
CA PRO A 68 13.64 1.51 20.39
C PRO A 68 13.00 1.89 21.73
N ASN A 69 12.46 0.88 22.40
CA ASN A 69 12.03 0.93 23.79
C ASN A 69 13.18 1.45 24.66
N VAL A 70 13.05 2.66 25.19
CA VAL A 70 13.90 3.19 26.27
C VAL A 70 12.97 3.63 27.38
N ASP A 71 12.80 2.75 28.36
CA ASP A 71 12.51 3.12 29.75
C ASP A 71 12.77 1.90 30.67
N ALA A 72 13.93 1.93 31.33
CA ALA A 72 14.19 1.47 32.71
C ALA A 72 15.71 1.53 33.01
#